data_AF-A0A317JK41-F1
#
_entry.id   AF-A0A317JK41-F1
#
_cell.length_a   1.000
_cell.length_b   1.000
_cell.length_c   1.000
_cell.angle_alpha   90.00
_cell.angle_beta   90.00
_cell.angle_gamma   90.00
#
_symmetry.space_group_name_H-M   'P 1'
#
loop_
_entity.id
_entity.type
_entity.pdbx_description
1 polymer ?
#
loop_
_entity_poly.entity_id
_entity_poly.type
_entity_poly.pdbx_seq_one_letter_code
_entity_poly.pdbx_strand_id
1 'polypeptide(L)'
;MRDALTGFSEVDLRTEEVPGEEQQSLPAAWRVQSSDEEVLVHRSPYYLEWFWRGKRVLSERPTGALAWLPRGERFWHFHSRAADAQFFGLGEKTGPLDKRGMKFEMCNVDAMGYDAERTDPLYKHFPFYICRSQNVSIGVFYDD
;
A
#
# COMPACT_ATOMS: atom_id res chain seq x y z
N MET A 1 5.49 -29.91 12.96
CA MET A 1 5.96 -29.15 14.13
C MET A 1 5.55 -27.71 13.87
N ARG A 2 4.49 -27.20 14.52
CA ARG A 2 4.06 -25.79 14.38
C ARG A 2 4.88 -24.99 15.39
N ASP A 3 5.56 -23.95 14.95
CA ASP A 3 6.25 -23.03 15.85
C ASP A 3 5.22 -22.43 16.82
N ALA A 4 5.49 -22.54 18.12
CA ALA A 4 4.69 -21.88 19.13
C ALA A 4 4.96 -20.37 19.08
N LEU A 5 3.92 -19.54 19.23
CA LEU A 5 3.99 -18.07 19.25
C LEU A 5 4.74 -17.50 20.48
N THR A 6 5.51 -18.33 21.19
CA THR A 6 6.37 -17.92 22.30
C THR A 6 7.37 -16.86 21.83
N GLY A 7 7.24 -15.64 22.36
CA GLY A 7 8.08 -14.48 22.02
C GLY A 7 7.35 -13.32 21.36
N PHE A 8 6.09 -13.50 20.94
CA PHE A 8 5.22 -12.43 20.46
C PHE A 8 4.34 -11.92 21.61
N SER A 9 4.41 -10.62 21.90
CA SER A 9 3.47 -9.95 22.80
C SER A 9 2.28 -9.40 22.01
N GLU A 10 1.10 -9.41 22.62
CA GLU A 10 -0.06 -8.70 22.07
C GLU A 10 0.27 -7.20 21.96
N VAL A 11 -0.08 -6.60 20.82
CA VAL A 11 0.14 -5.16 20.59
C VAL A 11 -0.94 -4.39 21.35
N ASP A 12 -0.56 -3.44 22.21
CA ASP A 12 -1.50 -2.52 22.86
C ASP A 12 -2.08 -1.58 21.79
N LEU A 13 -3.25 -1.94 21.26
CA LEU A 13 -3.98 -1.17 20.27
C LEU A 13 -5.05 -0.33 20.95
N ARG A 14 -5.05 0.97 20.64
CA ARG A 14 -6.04 1.94 21.13
C ARG A 14 -6.82 2.48 19.96
N THR A 15 -8.12 2.61 20.15
CA THR A 15 -9.03 3.16 19.14
C THR A 15 -9.72 4.39 19.69
N GLU A 16 -9.68 5.48 18.93
CA GLU A 16 -10.30 6.75 19.27
C GLU A 16 -11.17 7.23 18.11
N GLU A 17 -12.32 7.83 18.42
CA GLU A 17 -13.16 8.49 17.42
C GLU A 17 -12.59 9.87 17.09
N VAL A 18 -12.56 10.21 15.80
CA VAL A 18 -12.22 11.55 15.33
C VAL A 18 -13.54 12.28 15.01
N PRO A 19 -13.90 13.32 15.79
CA PRO A 19 -15.13 14.07 15.59
C PRO A 19 -15.22 14.64 14.18
N GLY A 20 -16.42 14.57 13.60
CA GLY A 20 -16.76 15.29 12.38
C GLY A 20 -17.26 16.70 12.65
N GLU A 21 -17.78 17.35 11.61
CA GLU A 21 -18.50 18.61 11.74
C GLU A 21 -19.77 18.46 12.61
N GLU A 22 -20.19 19.55 13.28
CA GLU A 22 -21.28 19.58 14.28
C GLU A 22 -22.62 18.96 13.82
N GLN A 23 -22.85 18.85 12.50
CA GLN A 23 -24.06 18.26 11.92
C GLN A 23 -24.02 16.73 11.72
N GLN A 24 -22.90 16.05 12.01
CA GLN A 24 -22.75 14.61 11.78
C GLN A 24 -23.01 13.81 13.06
N SER A 25 -23.90 12.81 13.00
CA SER A 25 -24.21 11.91 14.13
C SER A 25 -23.19 10.79 14.33
N LEU A 26 -22.26 10.62 13.40
CA LEU A 26 -21.19 9.62 13.42
C LEU A 26 -19.83 10.31 13.28
N PRO A 27 -18.74 9.72 13.80
CA PRO A 27 -17.41 10.28 13.64
C PRO A 27 -16.99 10.35 12.17
N ALA A 28 -16.13 11.32 11.85
CA ALA A 28 -15.58 11.49 10.52
C ALA A 28 -14.56 10.39 10.18
N ALA A 29 -13.81 9.94 11.20
CA ALA A 29 -12.82 8.88 11.08
C ALA A 29 -12.63 8.15 12.42
N TRP A 30 -11.94 7.02 12.38
CA TRP A 30 -11.41 6.34 13.56
C TRP A 30 -9.89 6.37 13.52
N ARG A 31 -9.26 6.67 14.66
CA ARG A 31 -7.83 6.58 14.86
C ARG A 31 -7.53 5.28 15.58
N VAL A 32 -6.76 4.41 14.94
CA VAL A 32 -6.25 3.17 15.53
C VAL A 32 -4.75 3.33 15.71
N GLN A 33 -4.24 3.22 16.93
CA GLN A 33 -2.85 3.51 17.25
C GLN A 33 -2.21 2.47 18.17
N SER A 34 -0.90 2.30 18.00
CA SER A 34 -0.01 1.59 18.91
C SER A 34 1.01 2.59 19.49
N SER A 35 2.18 2.12 19.93
CA SER A 35 3.25 2.99 20.44
C SER A 35 3.90 3.87 19.36
N ASP A 36 4.19 3.29 18.19
CA ASP A 36 4.91 3.95 17.10
C ASP A 36 4.06 4.08 15.81
N GLU A 37 2.94 3.37 15.71
CA GLU A 37 2.09 3.30 14.51
C GLU A 37 0.73 3.93 14.75
N GLU A 38 0.21 4.58 13.72
CA GLU A 38 -1.17 5.05 13.72
C GLU A 38 -1.77 4.88 12.33
N VAL A 39 -3.05 4.50 12.30
CA VAL A 39 -3.89 4.45 11.11
C VAL A 39 -5.13 5.29 11.32
N LEU A 40 -5.39 6.22 10.42
CA LEU A 40 -6.67 6.91 10.32
C LEU A 40 -7.55 6.22 9.30
N VAL A 41 -8.74 5.82 9.74
CA VAL A 41 -9.78 5.17 8.93
C VAL A 41 -10.86 6.21 8.66
N HIS A 42 -10.81 6.86 7.50
CA HIS A 42 -11.81 7.85 7.10
C HIS A 42 -13.10 7.17 6.64
N ARG A 43 -14.24 7.77 6.97
CA ARG A 43 -15.55 7.15 6.71
C ARG A 43 -16.15 7.55 5.36
N SER A 44 -16.15 8.85 5.05
CA SER A 44 -16.91 9.40 3.92
C SER A 44 -16.21 10.61 3.31
N PRO A 45 -15.44 10.44 2.21
CA PRO A 45 -15.18 9.17 1.51
C PRO A 45 -14.32 8.20 2.35
N TYR A 46 -14.40 6.90 2.04
CA TYR A 46 -13.56 5.89 2.68
C TYR A 46 -12.14 5.90 2.11
N TYR A 47 -11.15 6.02 3.00
CA TYR A 47 -9.73 5.83 2.70
C TYR A 47 -8.91 5.74 4.00
N LEU A 48 -7.70 5.22 3.89
CA LEU A 48 -6.76 5.06 4.98
C LEU A 48 -5.58 6.03 4.87
N GLU A 49 -5.09 6.47 6.03
CA GLU A 49 -3.79 7.15 6.15
C GLU A 49 -2.97 6.46 7.25
N TRP A 50 -1.71 6.17 6.95
CA TRP A 50 -0.79 5.53 7.89
C TRP A 50 0.27 6.52 8.33
N PHE A 51 0.60 6.45 9.62
CA PHE A 51 1.59 7.27 10.28
C PHE A 51 2.56 6.37 11.05
N TRP A 52 3.84 6.75 11.03
CA TRP A 52 4.89 6.15 11.83
C TRP A 52 5.58 7.25 12.61
N ARG A 53 5.59 7.15 13.95
CA ARG A 53 6.15 8.15 14.86
C ARG A 53 5.66 9.57 14.57
N GLY A 54 4.35 9.68 14.33
CA GLY A 54 3.64 10.94 14.03
C GLY A 54 3.87 11.50 12.62
N LYS A 55 4.67 10.85 11.75
CA LYS A 55 4.85 11.25 10.36
C LYS A 55 3.97 10.41 9.46
N ARG A 56 3.20 11.05 8.56
CA ARG A 56 2.43 10.32 7.55
C ARG A 56 3.37 9.62 6.58
N VAL A 57 3.21 8.30 6.46
CA VAL A 57 4.08 7.45 5.62
C VAL A 57 3.39 6.94 4.37
N LEU A 58 2.08 6.71 4.43
CA LEU A 58 1.27 6.24 3.31
C LEU A 58 -0.12 6.87 3.40
N SER A 59 -0.75 7.08 2.25
CA SER A 59 -2.13 7.54 2.17
C SER A 59 -2.77 6.90 0.95
N GLU A 60 -3.97 6.38 1.13
CA GLU A 60 -4.84 6.00 0.02
C GLU A 60 -5.34 7.24 -0.73
N ARG A 61 -5.94 7.04 -1.91
CA ARG A 61 -6.52 8.15 -2.68
C ARG A 61 -7.87 8.58 -2.08
N PRO A 62 -8.02 9.83 -1.58
CA PRO A 62 -9.28 10.26 -0.95
C PRO A 62 -10.48 10.28 -1.91
N THR A 63 -10.25 10.44 -3.22
CA THR A 63 -11.31 10.42 -4.24
C THR A 63 -11.79 9.01 -4.62
N GLY A 64 -11.22 7.97 -4.00
CA GLY A 64 -11.58 6.57 -4.25
C GLY A 64 -10.37 5.68 -4.08
N ALA A 65 -10.22 5.14 -2.87
CA ALA A 65 -9.14 4.24 -2.48
C ALA A 65 -9.28 2.86 -3.11
N LEU A 66 -10.51 2.35 -3.17
CA LEU A 66 -10.85 1.02 -3.67
C LEU A 66 -11.86 1.13 -4.81
N ALA A 67 -11.73 0.25 -5.79
CA ALA A 67 -12.74 0.05 -6.82
C ALA A 67 -12.94 -1.44 -7.10
N TRP A 68 -14.20 -1.86 -7.11
CA TRP A 68 -14.61 -3.22 -7.47
C TRP A 68 -15.46 -3.15 -8.75
N LEU A 69 -15.08 -3.91 -9.78
CA LEU A 69 -15.86 -4.00 -11.01
C LEU A 69 -16.63 -5.32 -11.08
N PRO A 70 -17.98 -5.31 -10.97
CA PRO A 70 -18.79 -6.53 -10.89
C PRO A 70 -18.74 -7.45 -12.11
N ARG A 71 -18.32 -6.92 -13.27
CA ARG A 71 -18.32 -7.68 -14.55
C ARG A 71 -16.98 -8.33 -14.88
N GLY A 72 -15.98 -8.27 -14.01
CA GLY A 72 -14.66 -8.81 -14.33
C GLY A 72 -13.79 -9.26 -13.16
N GLU A 73 -14.35 -9.37 -11.95
CA GLU A 73 -13.60 -9.79 -10.74
C GLU A 73 -12.28 -9.00 -10.53
N ARG A 74 -12.27 -7.73 -10.98
CA ARG A 74 -11.09 -6.86 -10.84
C ARG A 74 -11.27 -5.98 -9.62
N PHE A 75 -10.27 -6.05 -8.76
CA PHE A 75 -10.08 -5.16 -7.64
C PHE A 75 -8.96 -4.17 -7.97
N TRP A 76 -9.17 -2.90 -7.64
CA TRP A 76 -8.14 -1.88 -7.75
C TRP A 76 -7.99 -1.15 -6.43
N HIS A 77 -6.73 -1.01 -6.02
CA HIS A 77 -6.32 -0.24 -4.87
C HIS A 77 -5.47 0.95 -5.32
N PHE A 78 -5.79 2.14 -4.80
CA PHE A 78 -5.18 3.39 -5.22
C PHE A 78 -4.57 4.11 -4.02
N HIS A 79 -3.27 4.38 -4.12
CA HIS A 79 -2.56 5.25 -3.20
C HIS A 79 -2.40 6.67 -3.75
N SER A 80 -2.42 7.64 -2.84
CA SER A 80 -1.89 8.97 -3.10
C SER A 80 -0.38 8.90 -3.19
N ARG A 81 0.20 9.70 -4.09
CA ARG A 81 1.63 9.68 -4.36
C ARG A 81 2.24 11.08 -4.26
N ALA A 82 3.35 11.19 -3.54
CA ALA A 82 4.14 12.42 -3.52
C ALA A 82 4.79 12.70 -4.89
N ALA A 83 4.90 13.97 -5.27
CA ALA A 83 5.39 14.37 -6.59
C ALA A 83 6.85 13.95 -6.85
N ASP A 84 7.64 13.74 -5.81
CA ASP A 84 9.04 13.31 -5.83
C ASP A 84 9.22 11.79 -5.61
N ALA A 85 8.12 11.04 -5.38
CA ALA A 85 8.21 9.63 -5.05
C ALA A 85 8.80 8.78 -6.19
N GLN A 86 9.67 7.85 -5.80
CA GLN A 86 10.33 6.83 -6.62
C GLN A 86 9.84 5.44 -6.22
N PHE A 87 9.88 4.48 -7.15
CA PHE A 87 9.38 3.12 -6.94
C PHE A 87 10.42 2.07 -7.29
N PHE A 88 10.54 1.04 -6.46
CA PHE A 88 11.52 -0.03 -6.63
C PHE A 88 10.92 -1.39 -6.29
N GLY A 89 11.55 -2.49 -6.71
CA GLY A 89 11.11 -3.85 -6.39
C GLY A 89 10.29 -4.48 -7.51
N LEU A 90 9.15 -5.10 -7.15
CA LEU A 90 8.30 -5.92 -8.02
C LEU A 90 8.94 -7.25 -8.48
N GLY A 91 10.07 -7.61 -7.87
CA GLY A 91 10.87 -8.77 -8.23
C GLY A 91 11.70 -8.56 -9.49
N GLU A 92 11.65 -9.53 -10.40
CA GLU A 92 12.45 -9.49 -11.62
C GLU A 92 11.72 -8.70 -12.70
N LYS A 93 12.14 -7.45 -12.92
CA LYS A 93 11.54 -6.52 -13.89
C LYS A 93 12.60 -5.78 -14.70
N THR A 94 12.35 -5.67 -16.01
CA THR A 94 13.19 -4.95 -16.97
C THR A 94 13.12 -3.43 -16.80
N GLY A 95 13.96 -2.72 -17.55
CA GLY A 95 13.97 -1.26 -17.60
C GLY A 95 14.67 -0.62 -16.39
N PRO A 96 14.51 0.71 -16.21
CA PRO A 96 15.23 1.47 -15.20
C PRO A 96 14.92 0.99 -13.79
N LEU A 97 15.85 1.23 -12.85
CA LEU A 97 15.65 0.85 -11.45
C LEU A 97 14.44 1.55 -10.83
N ASP A 98 14.29 2.86 -11.09
CA ASP A 98 13.11 3.62 -10.68
C ASP A 98 11.94 3.32 -11.62
N LYS A 99 10.93 2.66 -11.06
CA LYS A 99 9.73 2.17 -11.74
C LYS A 99 8.63 3.23 -11.87
N ARG A 100 8.92 4.47 -11.48
CA ARG A 100 7.96 5.60 -11.55
C ARG A 100 7.35 5.76 -12.94
N GLY A 101 6.01 5.73 -12.98
CA GLY A 101 5.24 5.96 -14.22
C GLY A 101 5.19 4.75 -15.15
N MET A 102 5.79 3.63 -14.75
CA MET A 102 5.73 2.37 -15.49
C MET A 102 4.55 1.52 -15.00
N LYS A 103 4.18 0.53 -15.82
CA LYS A 103 3.15 -0.46 -15.51
C LYS A 103 3.79 -1.85 -15.62
N PHE A 104 3.45 -2.74 -14.69
CA PHE A 104 3.94 -4.12 -14.67
C PHE A 104 2.80 -5.09 -14.45
N GLU A 105 2.98 -6.31 -14.97
CA GLU A 105 2.09 -7.44 -14.81
C GLU A 105 2.72 -8.48 -13.88
N MET A 106 1.93 -8.99 -12.94
CA MET A 106 2.33 -10.02 -11.98
C MET A 106 1.95 -11.39 -12.52
N CYS A 107 2.64 -11.81 -13.56
CA CYS A 107 2.47 -13.11 -14.20
C CYS A 107 3.85 -13.72 -14.44
N ASN A 108 4.00 -15.03 -14.25
CA ASN A 108 5.24 -15.73 -14.57
C ASN A 108 5.12 -16.32 -15.97
N VAL A 109 6.04 -15.96 -16.85
CA VAL A 109 6.10 -16.48 -18.23
C VAL A 109 7.50 -16.97 -18.56
N ASP A 110 7.61 -17.87 -19.52
CA ASP A 110 8.92 -18.20 -20.11
C ASP A 110 9.32 -17.08 -21.10
N ALA A 111 10.13 -16.14 -20.61
CA ALA A 111 10.55 -14.97 -21.35
C ALA A 111 11.85 -15.21 -22.14
N MET A 112 11.94 -16.30 -22.92
CA MET A 112 13.15 -16.59 -23.70
C MET A 112 13.43 -15.47 -24.72
N GLY A 113 14.65 -14.92 -24.70
CA GLY A 113 15.05 -13.86 -25.63
C GLY A 113 14.43 -12.48 -25.32
N TYR A 114 14.07 -12.23 -24.06
CA TYR A 114 13.48 -10.95 -23.64
C TYR A 114 14.38 -9.74 -23.89
N ASP A 115 13.74 -8.59 -24.09
CA ASP A 115 14.38 -7.28 -24.15
C ASP A 115 14.58 -6.74 -22.72
N ALA A 116 15.83 -6.53 -22.32
CA ALA A 116 16.19 -6.11 -20.97
C ALA A 116 15.67 -4.72 -20.56
N GLU A 117 15.25 -3.89 -21.51
CA GLU A 117 14.69 -2.56 -21.27
C GLU A 117 13.15 -2.58 -21.25
N ARG A 118 12.51 -3.45 -22.04
CA ARG A 118 11.07 -3.31 -22.37
C ARG A 118 10.19 -4.50 -22.03
N THR A 119 10.72 -5.71 -21.92
CA THR A 119 9.87 -6.90 -21.76
C THR A 119 9.33 -7.04 -20.34
N ASP A 120 8.01 -7.16 -20.22
CA ASP A 120 7.29 -7.55 -19.02
C ASP A 120 6.00 -8.28 -19.46
N PRO A 121 5.56 -9.37 -18.80
CA PRO A 121 6.14 -10.02 -17.62
C PRO A 121 7.40 -10.87 -17.89
N LEU A 122 8.02 -11.36 -16.81
CA LEU A 122 9.22 -12.20 -16.82
C LEU A 122 9.02 -13.49 -15.98
N TYR A 123 10.11 -14.19 -15.66
CA TYR A 123 10.10 -15.47 -14.98
C TYR A 123 9.63 -15.43 -13.52
N LYS A 124 9.92 -14.33 -12.81
CA LYS A 124 9.63 -14.19 -11.38
C LYS A 124 9.05 -12.81 -11.09
N HIS A 125 8.01 -12.77 -10.29
CA HIS A 125 7.54 -11.54 -9.67
C HIS A 125 7.35 -11.74 -8.17
N PHE A 126 7.52 -10.66 -7.43
CA PHE A 126 7.13 -10.58 -6.04
C PHE A 126 6.22 -9.35 -5.94
N PRO A 127 4.97 -9.47 -5.47
CA PRO A 127 4.02 -8.35 -5.36
C PRO A 127 4.39 -7.41 -4.19
N PHE A 128 5.67 -7.07 -4.10
CA PHE A 128 6.28 -6.19 -3.12
C PHE A 128 6.99 -5.05 -3.84
N TYR A 129 6.69 -3.82 -3.48
CA TYR A 129 7.45 -2.67 -3.95
C TYR A 129 7.79 -1.72 -2.81
N ILE A 130 8.84 -0.93 -3.03
CA ILE A 130 9.27 0.13 -2.13
C ILE A 130 8.87 1.45 -2.75
N CYS A 131 8.16 2.29 -2.01
CA CYS A 131 7.92 3.69 -2.34
C CYS A 131 8.86 4.55 -1.49
N ARG A 132 9.68 5.37 -2.13
CA ARG A 132 10.62 6.28 -1.47
C ARG A 132 10.33 7.71 -1.86
N SER A 133 10.14 8.59 -0.89
CA SER A 133 10.19 10.05 -1.04
C SER A 133 11.36 10.61 -0.22
N GLN A 134 11.57 11.93 -0.23
CA GLN A 134 12.70 12.57 0.48
C GLN A 134 12.85 12.14 1.96
N ASN A 135 11.74 11.92 2.67
CA ASN A 135 11.76 11.76 4.13
C ASN A 135 11.16 10.44 4.62
N VAL A 136 10.65 9.60 3.71
CA VAL A 136 10.05 8.32 4.07
C VAL A 136 10.29 7.27 2.99
N SER A 137 10.54 6.04 3.45
CA SER A 137 10.55 4.84 2.63
C SER A 137 9.57 3.85 3.24
N ILE A 138 8.67 3.32 2.44
CA ILE A 138 7.72 2.26 2.84
C ILE A 138 7.83 1.09 1.87
N GLY A 139 7.61 -0.11 2.39
CA GLY A 139 7.36 -1.30 1.60
C GLY A 139 5.86 -1.60 1.58
N VAL A 140 5.33 -1.93 0.41
CA VAL A 140 3.94 -2.38 0.24
C VAL A 140 3.99 -3.77 -0.37
N PHE A 141 3.37 -4.73 0.30
CA PHE A 141 3.19 -6.10 -0.16
C PHE A 141 1.70 -6.35 -0.40
N TYR A 142 1.34 -6.80 -1.60
CA TYR A 142 0.01 -7.28 -1.91
C TYR A 142 -0.02 -8.80 -1.73
N ASP A 143 -0.78 -9.25 -0.73
CA ASP A 143 -1.02 -10.66 -0.41
C ASP A 143 -2.34 -11.12 -1.05
N ASP A 144 -2.33 -11.18 -2.38
CA ASP A 144 -3.46 -11.66 -3.20
C ASP A 144 -3.39 -13.17 -3.49
#